data_AF-A0AAQ0TMX2-F1
#
_entry.id   AF-A0AAQ0TMX2-F1
#
_cell.length_a   1.000
_cell.length_b   1.000
_cell.length_c   1.000
_cell.angle_alpha   90.00
_cell.angle_beta   90.00
_cell.angle_gamma   90.00
#
_symmetry.space_group_name_H-M   'P 1'
#
loop_
_entity.id
_entity.type
_entity.pdbx_description
1 polymer ?
#
loop_
_entity_poly.entity_id
_entity_poly.type
_entity_poly.pdbx_seq_one_letter_code
_entity_poly.pdbx_strand_id
1 'polypeptide(L)' 'MREHKYSIPELHSFEDTQRIEIWKYPPSGTSGYVDKLSLFLTLKDDNDPRVEKEIAIMMNKIKW' A
#
# COMPACT_ATOMS: atom_id res chain seq x y z
N MET A 1 0.42 32.89 -2.97
CA MET A 1 0.58 31.44 -2.77
C MET A 1 1.17 31.25 -1.38
N ARG A 2 0.49 30.57 -0.47
CA ARG A 2 0.97 30.34 0.91
C ARG A 2 1.42 28.90 1.02
N GLU A 3 2.71 28.70 1.21
CA GLU A 3 3.29 27.37 1.44
C GLU A 3 3.07 26.98 2.91
N HIS A 4 2.25 25.98 3.15
CA HIS A 4 2.11 25.38 4.47
C HIS A 4 3.32 24.49 4.74
N LYS A 5 4.30 25.03 5.45
CA LYS A 5 5.37 24.23 6.06
C LYS A 5 4.76 23.48 7.25
N TYR A 6 4.46 22.20 7.07
CA TYR A 6 4.10 21.33 8.19
C TYR A 6 5.36 21.09 9.03
N SER A 7 5.38 21.64 10.25
CA SER A 7 6.45 21.39 11.20
C SER A 7 6.25 19.98 11.78
N ILE A 8 7.25 19.12 11.63
CA ILE A 8 7.22 17.76 12.19
C ILE A 8 7.36 17.87 13.72
N PRO A 9 6.51 17.22 14.53
CA PRO A 9 6.64 17.23 15.98
C PRO A 9 7.97 16.61 16.42
N GLU A 10 8.56 17.14 17.48
CA GLU A 10 9.81 16.69 18.08
C GLU A 10 9.64 15.26 18.60
N LEU A 11 10.25 14.28 17.92
CA LEU A 11 10.19 12.86 18.27
C LEU A 11 11.01 12.62 19.54
N HIS A 12 10.36 12.12 20.60
CA HIS A 12 11.03 11.73 21.84
C HIS A 12 12.07 10.63 21.58
N SER A 13 13.25 10.78 22.19
CA SER A 13 14.47 10.01 21.92
C SER A 13 14.44 8.52 22.32
N PHE A 14 13.29 7.97 22.71
CA PHE A 14 13.14 6.57 23.14
C PHE A 14 12.08 5.80 22.34
N GLU A 15 11.38 6.42 21.40
CA GLU A 15 10.53 5.66 20.49
C GLU A 15 11.39 5.12 19.35
N ASP A 16 11.54 3.80 19.34
CA ASP A 16 12.13 3.01 18.27
C ASP A 16 11.70 3.61 16.91
N THR A 17 12.67 4.09 16.12
CA THR A 17 12.45 5.08 15.06
C THR A 17 11.83 4.46 13.79
N GLN A 18 10.80 3.64 13.95
CA GLN A 18 10.04 3.11 12.84
C GLN A 18 9.05 4.15 12.35
N ARG A 19 9.37 4.76 11.22
CA ARG A 19 8.47 5.66 10.51
C ARG A 19 7.61 4.86 9.54
N ILE A 20 6.30 4.93 9.72
CA ILE A 20 5.34 4.44 8.74
C ILE A 20 5.15 5.53 7.70
N GLU A 21 5.56 5.26 6.47
CA GLU A 21 5.36 6.17 5.34
C GLU A 21 4.15 5.72 4.51
N ILE A 22 3.18 6.62 4.37
CA ILE A 22 1.98 6.39 3.55
C ILE A 22 2.24 6.97 2.16
N TRP A 23 2.49 6.11 1.19
CA TRP A 23 2.71 6.48 -0.20
C TRP A 23 1.36 6.62 -0.93
N LYS A 24 1.05 7.82 -1.42
CA LYS A 24 -0.02 8.03 -2.39
C LYS A 24 0.56 7.90 -3.79
N TYR A 25 0.34 6.76 -4.43
CA TYR A 25 0.73 6.58 -5.82
C TYR A 25 -0.24 7.34 -6.74
N PRO A 26 0.26 8.02 -7.79
CA PRO A 26 -0.61 8.52 -8.85
C PRO A 26 -1.39 7.34 -9.46
N PRO A 27 -2.63 7.54 -9.94
CA PRO A 27 -3.39 6.46 -10.56
C PRO A 27 -2.58 5.89 -11.72
N SER A 28 -2.08 4.66 -11.57
CA SER A 28 -1.30 3.97 -12.58
C SER A 28 -2.23 3.60 -13.73
N GLY A 29 -2.29 4.49 -14.72
CA GLY A 29 -3.13 4.34 -15.90
C GLY A 29 -2.38 4.69 -17.16
N THR A 30 -1.25 4.02 -17.44
CA THR A 30 -0.59 4.08 -18.75
C THR A 30 0.13 2.79 -19.16
N SER A 31 0.47 1.89 -18.23
CA SER A 31 0.87 0.52 -18.58
C SER A 31 -0.13 -0.46 -17.99
N GLY A 32 -0.55 -1.46 -18.76
CA GLY A 32 -1.59 -2.43 -18.38
C GLY A 32 -1.16 -3.43 -17.29
N TYR A 33 -0.27 -3.01 -16.39
CA TYR A 33 0.30 -3.84 -15.33
C TYR A 33 0.12 -3.16 -13.98
N VAL A 34 -0.20 -3.96 -12.97
CA VAL A 34 -0.32 -3.56 -11.57
C VAL A 34 0.52 -4.53 -10.74
N ASP A 35 1.14 -4.05 -9.66
CA ASP A 35 1.86 -4.93 -8.75
C ASP A 35 0.89 -5.81 -7.94
N LYS A 36 1.41 -6.93 -7.41
CA LYS A 36 0.57 -7.94 -6.73
C LYS A 36 -0.08 -7.43 -5.45
N LEU A 37 0.56 -6.51 -4.72
CA LEU A 37 0.03 -5.98 -3.46
C LEU A 37 -1.08 -4.97 -3.74
N SER A 38 -0.89 -4.08 -4.71
CA SER A 38 -1.94 -3.16 -5.15
C SER A 38 -3.15 -3.90 -5.71
N LEU A 39 -2.93 -4.99 -6.48
CA LEU A 39 -4.01 -5.84 -6.97
C LEU A 39 -4.78 -6.50 -5.81
N PHE A 40 -4.07 -7.02 -4.80
CA PHE A 40 -4.69 -7.58 -3.60
C PHE A 40 -5.51 -6.55 -2.84
N LEU A 41 -4.98 -5.36 -2.58
CA LEU A 41 -5.69 -4.31 -1.86
C LEU A 41 -6.97 -3.87 -2.58
N THR A 42 -6.97 -3.98 -3.91
CA THR A 42 -8.14 -3.67 -4.75
C THR A 42 -9.21 -4.77 -4.66
N LEU A 43 -8.79 -6.04 -4.60
CA LEU A 43 -9.69 -7.20 -4.71
C LEU A 43 -10.00 -7.90 -3.38
N LYS A 44 -9.38 -7.48 -2.27
CA LYS A 44 -9.52 -8.16 -0.96
C LYS A 44 -10.94 -8.16 -0.39
N ASP A 45 -11.78 -7.24 -0.83
CA ASP A 45 -13.16 -7.07 -0.35
C ASP A 45 -14.19 -7.56 -1.39
N ASP A 46 -13.74 -8.26 -2.45
CA ASP A 46 -14.61 -8.92 -3.44
C ASP A 46 -15.24 -10.19 -2.82
N ASN A 47 -16.55 -10.38 -3.02
CA ASN A 47 -17.31 -11.50 -2.44
C ASN A 47 -17.37 -12.73 -3.37
N ASP A 48 -16.74 -12.70 -4.54
CA ASP A 48 -16.68 -13.87 -5.41
C ASP A 48 -15.66 -14.88 -4.86
N PRO A 49 -16.09 -16.12 -4.49
CA PRO A 49 -15.20 -17.12 -3.91
C PRO A 49 -14.06 -17.56 -4.85
N ARG A 50 -14.19 -17.31 -6.16
CA ARG A 50 -13.13 -17.55 -7.15
C ARG A 50 -12.03 -16.50 -7.03
N VAL A 51 -12.40 -15.24 -6.81
CA VAL A 51 -11.45 -14.13 -6.65
C VAL A 51 -10.67 -14.32 -5.35
N GLU A 52 -11.36 -14.59 -4.24
CA GLU A 52 -10.73 -14.85 -2.93
C GLU A 52 -9.67 -15.96 -3.02
N LYS A 53 -10.02 -17.08 -3.67
CA LYS A 53 -9.12 -18.22 -3.84
C LYS A 53 -7.87 -17.84 -4.64
N GLU A 54 -8.01 -17.17 -5.77
CA GLU A 54 -6.87 -16.78 -6.61
C GLU A 54 -5.97 -15.75 -5.92
N ILE A 55 -6.57 -14.82 -5.17
CA ILE A 55 -5.83 -13.84 -4.35
C ILE A 55 -5.00 -14.54 -3.27
N ALA A 56 -5.56 -15.54 -2.58
CA ALA A 56 -4.83 -16.34 -1.60
C ALA A 56 -3.67 -17.12 -2.24
N ILE A 57 -3.89 -17.75 -3.41
CA ILE A 57 -2.84 -18.45 -4.16
C ILE A 57 -1.72 -17.49 -4.57
N MET A 58 -2.07 -16.30 -5.07
CA MET A 58 -1.10 -15.29 -5.48
C MET A 58 -0.21 -14.87 -4.32
N MET A 59 -0.81 -14.58 -3.15
CA MET A 59 -0.07 -14.15 -1.95
C MET A 59 0.89 -15.22 -1.43
N ASN A 60 0.45 -16.49 -1.40
CA ASN A 60 1.30 -17.61 -0.98
C ASN A 60 2.52 -17.84 -1.91
N LYS A 61 2.48 -17.34 -3.15
CA LYS A 61 3.57 -17.45 -4.12
C LYS A 61 4.56 -16.27 -4.07
N ILE A 62 4.29 -15.23 -3.29
CA ILE A 62 5.23 -14.11 -3.14
C ILE A 62 6.43 -14.60 -2.33
N LYS A 63 7.64 -14.40 -2.88
CA LYS A 63 8.89 -14.61 -2.14
C LYS A 63 9.21 -13.32 -1.40
N TRP A 64 9.45 -13.44 -0.10
CA TRP A 64 9.82 -12.35 0.80
C TRP A 64 11.34 -12.17 0.86
#